data_AF-A0A101V8C3-F1
#
_entry.id   AF-A0A101V8C3-F1
#
_cell.length_a   1.000
_cell.length_b   1.000
_cell.length_c   1.000
_cell.angle_alpha   90.00
_cell.angle_beta   90.00
_cell.angle_gamma   90.00
#
_symmetry.space_group_name_H-M   'P 1'
#
loop_
_entity.id
_entity.type
_entity.pdbx_description
1 polymer ?
#
loop_
_entity_poly.entity_id
_entity_poly.type
_entity_poly.pdbx_seq_one_letter_code
_entity_poly.pdbx_strand_id
1 'polypeptide(L)'
;MMFGKFDGLDRLVQAVLGFAALFALANGVFMLTDPLGWYDFVDTVKASGPPNGHFIQDIGIAFAISGLVLAYAAINPALRWGSAVVGNLFPTLHGMLHIYEVLTGICSPDIFWRDAPGVLGPAIAVWIVLGVQMGRQRISPAPLPKQVFLGFARQIAAPADAYLDDISNAGGFATEAFQHFMVLSGHHYSAPRETVLMTMLGSTRAEDCGPCLEIVRRFALSEGFDPQRIENALHGRPDSEADALAYDFGASIAAGDIAAAAELGGRLEAQFGRSVRTELSLAAASSRVFPAIKRGLGQASACKIPRTG
;
A
#
# COMPACT_ATOMS: atom_id res chain seq x y z
N MET A 1 2.18 1.17 9.39
CA MET A 1 1.75 1.68 8.06
C MET A 1 0.23 1.83 8.07
N MET A 2 -0.28 2.93 8.62
CA MET A 2 -1.65 3.31 8.38
C MET A 2 -1.72 4.09 7.08
N PHE A 3 -2.55 3.66 6.12
CA PHE A 3 -2.88 4.45 4.95
C PHE A 3 -3.83 5.57 5.37
N GLY A 4 -3.31 6.57 6.08
CA GLY A 4 -4.04 7.80 6.39
C GLY A 4 -4.39 8.60 5.14
N LYS A 5 -5.01 9.77 5.32
CA LYS A 5 -5.32 10.69 4.22
C LYS A 5 -4.10 10.90 3.31
N PHE A 6 -4.35 10.83 2.00
CA PHE A 6 -3.35 11.13 0.97
C PHE A 6 -2.95 12.60 1.04
N ASP A 7 -1.66 12.86 1.22
CA ASP A 7 -1.11 14.20 1.26
C ASP A 7 -0.70 14.70 -0.14
N GLY A 8 -0.13 15.90 -0.21
CA GLY A 8 0.26 16.53 -1.48
C GLY A 8 1.25 15.69 -2.30
N LEU A 9 2.16 14.96 -1.64
CA LEU A 9 3.11 14.09 -2.34
C LEU A 9 2.41 12.85 -2.90
N ASP A 10 1.44 12.28 -2.18
CA ASP A 10 0.65 11.15 -2.69
C ASP A 10 -0.17 11.55 -3.93
N ARG A 11 -0.65 12.80 -3.96
CA ARG A 11 -1.33 13.41 -5.12
C ARG A 11 -0.37 13.73 -6.26
N LEU A 12 0.84 14.19 -5.97
CA LEU A 12 1.87 14.39 -7.00
C LEU A 12 2.23 13.07 -7.68
N VAL A 13 2.46 12.00 -6.90
CA VAL A 13 2.68 10.65 -7.42
C VAL A 13 1.50 10.23 -8.31
N GLN A 14 0.27 10.45 -7.85
CA GLN A 14 -0.93 10.14 -8.63
C GLN A 14 -0.95 10.88 -9.98
N ALA A 15 -0.61 12.17 -9.98
CA ALA A 15 -0.57 12.99 -11.17
C ALA A 15 0.53 12.54 -12.15
N VAL A 16 1.73 12.21 -11.66
CA VAL A 16 2.83 11.70 -12.50
C VAL A 16 2.46 10.37 -13.15
N LEU A 17 1.86 9.43 -12.39
CA LEU A 17 1.37 8.18 -12.95
C LEU A 17 0.25 8.41 -13.97
N GLY A 18 -0.66 9.35 -13.70
CA GLY A 18 -1.73 9.74 -14.63
C GLY A 18 -1.18 10.35 -15.93
N PHE A 19 -0.15 11.18 -15.84
CA PHE A 19 0.54 11.74 -17.00
C PHE A 19 1.22 10.64 -17.82
N ALA A 20 1.99 9.76 -17.19
CA ALA A 20 2.64 8.63 -17.86
C ALA A 20 1.63 7.69 -18.53
N ALA A 21 0.50 7.44 -17.86
CA ALA A 21 -0.61 6.67 -18.40
C ALA A 21 -1.21 7.33 -19.65
N LEU A 22 -1.52 8.63 -19.58
CA LEU A 22 -2.08 9.38 -20.71
C LEU A 22 -1.11 9.40 -21.89
N PHE A 23 0.18 9.64 -21.63
CA PHE A 23 1.21 9.63 -22.66
C PHE A 23 1.28 8.27 -23.37
N ALA A 24 1.38 7.18 -22.61
CA ALA A 24 1.45 5.83 -23.17
C ALA A 24 0.17 5.44 -23.93
N LEU A 25 -1.02 5.78 -23.39
CA LEU A 25 -2.29 5.56 -24.06
C LEU A 25 -2.40 6.35 -25.36
N ALA A 26 -2.08 7.64 -25.34
CA ALA A 26 -2.16 8.48 -26.54
C ALA A 26 -1.20 7.98 -27.63
N ASN A 27 0.03 7.64 -27.25
CA ASN A 27 1.02 7.08 -28.18
C ASN A 27 0.56 5.74 -28.74
N GLY A 28 0.10 4.83 -27.88
CA GLY A 28 -0.39 3.51 -28.30
C GLY A 28 -1.62 3.61 -29.22
N VAL A 29 -2.59 4.47 -28.88
CA VAL A 29 -3.76 4.71 -29.73
C VAL A 29 -3.36 5.29 -31.09
N PHE A 30 -2.44 6.25 -31.14
CA PHE A 30 -1.97 6.80 -32.42
C PHE A 30 -1.34 5.71 -33.31
N MET A 31 -0.44 4.89 -32.76
CA MET A 31 0.14 3.74 -33.46
C MET A 31 -0.91 2.74 -33.97
N LEU A 32 -1.98 2.53 -33.21
CA LEU A 32 -3.05 1.59 -33.57
C LEU A 32 -3.93 2.12 -34.70
N THR A 33 -4.30 3.40 -34.64
CA THR A 33 -5.25 4.00 -35.59
C THR A 33 -4.60 4.50 -36.88
N ASP A 34 -3.38 5.01 -36.80
CA ASP A 34 -2.64 5.57 -37.94
C ASP A 34 -1.13 5.26 -37.82
N PRO A 35 -0.73 4.00 -38.05
CA PRO A 35 0.65 3.56 -37.85
C PRO A 35 1.65 4.28 -38.78
N LEU A 36 1.24 4.59 -40.02
CA LEU A 36 2.12 5.27 -40.97
C LEU A 36 2.22 6.77 -40.66
N GLY A 37 1.12 7.42 -40.28
CA GLY A 37 1.17 8.80 -39.80
C GLY A 37 2.00 8.94 -38.51
N TRP A 38 1.93 7.95 -37.60
CA TRP A 38 2.81 7.91 -36.43
C TRP A 38 4.29 7.82 -36.82
N TYR A 39 4.63 6.95 -37.77
CA TYR A 39 6.00 6.81 -38.28
C TYR A 39 6.51 8.10 -38.93
N ASP A 40 5.66 8.81 -39.66
CA ASP A 40 6.01 10.09 -40.27
C ASP A 40 6.17 11.22 -39.24
N PHE A 41 5.35 11.20 -38.18
CA PHE A 41 5.36 12.17 -37.09
C PHE A 41 6.62 12.04 -36.21
N VAL A 42 7.03 10.81 -35.87
CA VAL A 42 8.22 10.56 -35.06
C VAL A 42 9.45 10.44 -35.97
N ASP A 43 9.99 11.58 -36.39
CA ASP A 43 11.02 11.65 -37.43
C ASP A 43 12.26 10.77 -37.22
N THR A 44 12.63 10.52 -35.95
CA THR A 44 13.76 9.69 -35.55
C THR A 44 13.59 8.21 -35.86
N VAL A 45 12.37 7.67 -35.89
CA VAL A 45 12.16 6.23 -36.15
C VAL A 45 12.49 5.84 -37.59
N LYS A 46 12.58 6.81 -38.50
CA LYS A 46 13.04 6.59 -39.88
C LYS A 46 14.46 6.06 -39.94
N ALA A 47 15.27 6.33 -38.91
CA ALA A 47 16.62 5.77 -38.77
C ALA A 47 16.63 4.25 -38.56
N SER A 48 15.53 3.66 -38.07
CA SER A 48 15.40 2.20 -37.87
C SER A 48 15.01 1.41 -39.13
N GLY A 49 14.78 2.10 -40.26
CA GLY A 49 14.41 1.48 -41.53
C GLY A 49 12.95 1.71 -41.94
N PRO A 50 12.49 1.06 -43.03
CA PRO A 50 11.17 1.30 -43.60
C PRO A 50 10.02 0.86 -42.67
N PRO A 51 8.85 1.51 -42.74
CA PRO A 51 7.75 1.22 -41.84
C PRO A 51 7.14 -0.16 -42.11
N ASN A 52 6.72 -0.82 -41.03
CA ASN A 52 5.83 -1.97 -41.07
C ASN A 52 4.61 -1.65 -40.20
N GLY A 53 3.45 -1.47 -40.82
CA GLY A 53 2.23 -1.06 -40.12
C GLY A 53 1.79 -2.05 -39.04
N HIS A 54 1.88 -3.35 -39.30
CA HIS A 54 1.52 -4.39 -38.33
C HIS A 54 2.45 -4.34 -37.10
N PHE A 55 3.75 -4.22 -37.32
CA PHE A 55 4.73 -4.14 -36.23
C PHE A 55 4.55 -2.88 -35.37
N ILE A 56 4.23 -1.74 -35.99
CA ILE A 56 3.90 -0.51 -35.26
C ILE A 56 2.64 -0.71 -34.40
N GLN A 57 1.62 -1.39 -34.93
CA GLN A 57 0.40 -1.69 -34.17
C GLN A 57 0.68 -2.63 -33.00
N ASP A 58 1.54 -3.64 -33.14
CA ASP A 58 1.95 -4.51 -32.03
C ASP A 58 2.59 -3.71 -30.88
N ILE A 59 3.48 -2.77 -31.22
CA ILE A 59 4.06 -1.82 -30.26
C ILE A 59 2.97 -0.93 -29.65
N GLY A 60 2.01 -0.50 -30.47
CA GLY A 60 0.84 0.26 -30.05
C GLY A 60 0.00 -0.46 -28.99
N ILE A 61 -0.23 -1.78 -29.15
CA ILE A 61 -0.90 -2.62 -28.15
C ILE A 61 -0.10 -2.61 -26.84
N ALA A 62 1.22 -2.78 -26.91
CA ALA A 62 2.07 -2.78 -25.72
C ALA A 62 2.01 -1.46 -24.95
N PHE A 63 2.10 -0.31 -25.65
CA PHE A 63 1.93 1.01 -25.05
C PHE A 63 0.52 1.23 -24.49
N ALA A 64 -0.53 0.78 -25.19
CA ALA A 64 -1.89 0.88 -24.72
C ALA A 64 -2.11 0.09 -23.42
N ILE A 65 -1.63 -1.16 -23.36
CA ILE A 65 -1.69 -1.99 -22.14
C ILE A 65 -0.93 -1.33 -20.99
N SER A 66 0.31 -0.88 -21.24
CA SER A 66 1.10 -0.14 -20.24
C SER A 66 0.36 1.08 -19.72
N GLY A 67 -0.24 1.86 -20.61
CA GLY A 67 -1.03 3.04 -20.27
C GLY A 67 -2.27 2.70 -19.44
N LEU A 68 -3.02 1.64 -19.78
CA LEU A 68 -4.18 1.18 -19.01
C LEU A 68 -3.79 0.74 -17.59
N VAL A 69 -2.70 0.00 -17.46
CA VAL A 69 -2.22 -0.47 -16.15
C VAL A 69 -1.70 0.69 -15.30
N LEU A 70 -1.00 1.66 -15.89
CA LEU A 70 -0.59 2.89 -15.20
C LEU A 70 -1.79 3.76 -14.79
N ALA A 71 -2.84 3.84 -15.62
CA ALA A 71 -4.08 4.51 -15.26
C ALA A 71 -4.76 3.83 -14.08
N TYR A 72 -4.82 2.50 -14.06
CA TYR A 72 -5.31 1.73 -12.91
C TYR A 72 -4.49 2.03 -11.65
N ALA A 73 -3.15 2.10 -11.75
CA ALA A 73 -2.27 2.47 -10.63
C ALA A 73 -2.51 3.91 -10.14
N ALA A 74 -2.82 4.84 -11.04
CA ALA A 74 -3.15 6.21 -10.69
C ALA A 74 -4.50 6.28 -9.94
N ILE A 75 -5.51 5.52 -10.36
CA ILE A 75 -6.86 5.53 -9.78
C ILE A 75 -6.95 4.73 -8.47
N ASN A 76 -6.06 3.75 -8.26
CA ASN A 76 -6.08 2.86 -7.08
C ASN A 76 -4.82 3.01 -6.22
N PRO A 77 -4.68 4.09 -5.41
CA PRO A 77 -3.51 4.33 -4.57
C PRO A 77 -3.13 3.15 -3.64
N ALA A 78 -4.12 2.41 -3.14
CA ALA A 78 -3.88 1.30 -2.20
C ALA A 78 -3.17 0.09 -2.83
N LEU A 79 -3.29 -0.12 -4.16
CA LEU A 79 -2.65 -1.22 -4.89
C LEU A 79 -1.68 -0.70 -5.96
N ARG A 80 -1.40 0.60 -5.93
CA ARG A 80 -0.73 1.37 -6.97
C ARG A 80 0.62 0.81 -7.35
N TRP A 81 1.47 0.52 -6.37
CA TRP A 81 2.89 0.32 -6.65
C TRP A 81 3.12 -0.91 -7.52
N GLY A 82 2.40 -2.01 -7.26
CA GLY A 82 2.52 -3.25 -8.05
C GLY A 82 2.04 -3.04 -9.48
N SER A 83 0.89 -2.41 -9.66
CA SER A 83 0.38 -2.05 -10.99
C SER A 83 1.32 -1.10 -11.72
N ALA A 84 1.86 -0.09 -11.04
CA ALA A 84 2.79 0.86 -11.65
C ALA A 84 4.08 0.19 -12.11
N VAL A 85 4.63 -0.77 -11.35
CA VAL A 85 5.78 -1.58 -11.80
C VAL A 85 5.43 -2.31 -13.09
N VAL A 86 4.33 -3.08 -13.10
CA VAL A 86 3.92 -3.87 -14.26
C VAL A 86 3.66 -2.99 -15.48
N GLY A 87 2.89 -1.92 -15.32
CA GLY A 87 2.59 -0.98 -16.39
C GLY A 87 3.82 -0.28 -16.95
N ASN A 88 4.87 -0.10 -16.13
CA ASN A 88 6.11 0.56 -16.54
C ASN A 88 7.16 -0.37 -17.15
N LEU A 89 6.97 -1.70 -17.12
CA LEU A 89 7.96 -2.66 -17.61
C LEU A 89 8.25 -2.47 -19.09
N PHE A 90 7.23 -2.40 -19.95
CA PHE A 90 7.45 -2.24 -21.39
C PHE A 90 8.14 -0.90 -21.74
N PRO A 91 7.66 0.28 -21.28
CA PRO A 91 8.37 1.54 -21.50
C PRO A 91 9.83 1.52 -21.00
N THR A 92 10.07 0.88 -19.84
CA THR A 92 11.41 0.76 -19.28
C THR A 92 12.32 -0.11 -20.16
N LEU A 93 11.87 -1.31 -20.53
CA LEU A 93 12.65 -2.23 -21.36
C LEU A 93 12.85 -1.69 -22.78
N HIS A 94 11.84 -1.04 -23.33
CA HIS A 94 11.95 -0.34 -24.60
C HIS A 94 13.00 0.77 -24.52
N GLY A 95 12.98 1.60 -23.48
CA GLY A 95 14.02 2.60 -23.28
C GLY A 95 15.43 2.02 -23.07
N MET A 96 15.55 0.87 -22.41
CA MET A 96 16.81 0.15 -22.30
C MET A 96 17.33 -0.35 -23.66
N LEU A 97 16.43 -0.71 -24.58
CA LEU A 97 16.81 -1.08 -25.95
C LEU A 97 17.46 0.12 -26.68
N HIS A 98 16.91 1.32 -26.56
CA HIS A 98 17.52 2.53 -27.13
C HIS A 98 18.91 2.82 -26.55
N ILE A 99 19.10 2.61 -25.24
CA ILE A 99 20.43 2.72 -24.62
C ILE A 99 21.39 1.69 -25.23
N TYR A 100 20.95 0.44 -25.38
CA TYR A 100 21.74 -0.63 -26.00
C TYR A 100 22.13 -0.31 -27.45
N GLU A 101 21.22 0.25 -28.25
CA GLU A 101 21.48 0.60 -29.64
C GLU A 101 22.58 1.66 -29.79
N VAL A 102 22.62 2.65 -28.90
CA VAL A 102 23.70 3.64 -28.87
C VAL A 102 25.02 3.00 -28.43
N LEU A 103 24.99 2.16 -27.40
CA LEU A 103 26.20 1.49 -26.88
C LEU A 103 26.84 0.54 -27.90
N THR A 104 26.04 -0.03 -28.80
CA THR A 104 26.50 -0.96 -29.84
C THR A 104 26.74 -0.29 -31.20
N GLY A 105 26.47 1.02 -31.31
CA GLY A 105 26.68 1.79 -32.54
C GLY A 105 25.61 1.56 -33.61
N ILE A 106 24.47 0.95 -33.28
CA ILE A 106 23.32 0.81 -34.17
C ILE A 106 22.64 2.17 -34.40
N CYS A 107 22.57 2.98 -33.33
CA CYS A 107 21.96 4.32 -33.36
C CYS A 107 22.99 5.39 -32.99
N SER A 108 22.90 6.57 -33.60
CA SER A 108 23.79 7.68 -33.27
C SER A 108 23.40 8.33 -31.93
N PRO A 109 24.37 8.88 -31.17
CA PRO A 109 24.07 9.62 -29.95
C PRO A 109 23.09 10.78 -30.16
N ASP A 110 23.12 11.44 -31.32
CA ASP A 110 22.24 12.57 -31.64
C ASP A 110 20.77 12.15 -31.74
N ILE A 111 20.48 10.99 -32.36
CA ILE A 111 19.13 10.45 -32.46
C ILE A 111 18.63 10.07 -31.05
N PHE A 112 19.47 9.39 -30.27
CA PHE A 112 19.13 9.01 -28.90
C PHE A 112 18.73 10.20 -28.03
N TRP A 113 19.46 11.32 -28.08
CA TRP A 113 19.12 12.48 -27.26
C TRP A 113 17.82 13.16 -27.70
N ARG A 114 17.43 13.03 -28.98
CA ARG A 114 16.13 13.49 -29.48
C ARG A 114 14.99 12.59 -29.01
N ASP A 115 15.23 11.28 -28.88
CA ASP A 115 14.24 10.29 -28.47
C ASP A 115 14.10 10.15 -26.95
N ALA A 116 15.19 10.33 -26.21
CA ALA A 116 15.28 10.11 -24.78
C ALA A 116 14.15 10.79 -23.97
N PRO A 117 13.73 12.04 -24.23
CA PRO A 117 12.64 12.66 -23.48
C PRO A 117 11.31 11.89 -23.60
N GLY A 118 10.98 11.37 -24.78
CA GLY A 118 9.73 10.63 -25.02
C GLY A 118 9.82 9.16 -24.63
N VAL A 119 10.98 8.54 -24.83
CA VAL A 119 11.20 7.11 -24.61
C VAL A 119 11.57 6.80 -23.16
N LEU A 120 12.49 7.57 -22.57
CA LEU A 120 13.01 7.33 -21.21
C LEU A 120 12.27 8.17 -20.16
N GLY A 121 11.87 9.40 -20.51
CA GLY A 121 11.32 10.38 -19.57
C GLY A 121 10.15 9.85 -18.72
N PRO A 122 9.05 9.39 -19.34
CA PRO A 122 7.90 8.84 -18.60
C PRO A 122 8.30 7.64 -17.72
N ALA A 123 9.12 6.73 -18.24
CA ALA A 123 9.52 5.53 -17.52
C ALA A 123 10.36 5.86 -16.27
N ILE A 124 11.32 6.78 -16.39
CA ILE A 124 12.15 7.27 -15.29
C ILE A 124 11.27 8.01 -14.26
N ALA A 125 10.36 8.86 -14.70
CA ALA A 125 9.46 9.59 -13.81
C ALA A 125 8.62 8.63 -12.94
N VAL A 126 8.10 7.55 -13.53
CA VAL A 126 7.38 6.49 -12.79
C VAL A 126 8.28 5.85 -11.72
N TRP A 127 9.52 5.49 -12.07
CA TRP A 127 10.46 4.90 -11.10
C TRP A 127 10.82 5.86 -9.96
N ILE A 128 11.00 7.15 -10.25
CA ILE A 128 11.26 8.17 -9.23
C ILE A 128 10.09 8.25 -8.24
N VAL A 129 8.85 8.36 -8.71
CA VAL A 129 7.68 8.48 -7.81
C VAL A 129 7.37 7.19 -7.05
N LEU A 130 7.77 6.02 -7.57
CA LEU A 130 7.77 4.77 -6.83
C LEU A 130 8.83 4.77 -5.73
N GLY A 131 10.05 5.22 -6.02
CA GLY A 131 11.12 5.38 -5.04
C GLY A 131 10.73 6.31 -3.90
N VAL A 132 10.06 7.43 -4.21
CA VAL A 132 9.51 8.36 -3.20
C VAL A 132 8.46 7.66 -2.32
N GLN A 133 7.54 6.89 -2.88
CA GLN A 133 6.55 6.14 -2.08
C GLN A 133 7.22 5.09 -1.17
N MET A 134 8.21 4.37 -1.69
CA MET A 134 8.96 3.37 -0.93
C MET A 134 9.73 4.00 0.22
N GLY A 135 10.46 5.10 -0.04
CA GLY A 135 11.21 5.84 0.99
C GLY A 135 10.31 6.43 2.08
N ARG A 136 9.04 6.72 1.74
CA ARG A 136 8.02 7.19 2.69
C ARG A 136 7.25 6.06 3.36
N GLN A 137 7.57 4.79 3.08
CA GLN A 137 6.86 3.61 3.56
C GLN A 137 5.34 3.66 3.25
N ARG A 138 4.98 4.25 2.11
CA ARG A 138 3.60 4.40 1.60
C ARG A 138 3.24 3.34 0.55
N ILE A 139 3.80 2.14 0.66
CA ILE A 139 3.50 1.02 -0.24
C ILE A 139 2.70 -0.05 0.50
N SER A 140 1.78 -0.70 -0.20
CA SER A 140 1.01 -1.82 0.34
C SER A 140 1.85 -3.09 0.40
N PRO A 141 1.65 -3.95 1.41
CA PRO A 141 2.31 -5.24 1.48
C PRO A 141 1.88 -6.20 0.35
N ALA A 142 0.74 -5.93 -0.30
CA ALA A 142 0.34 -6.61 -1.52
C ALA A 142 0.68 -5.73 -2.76
N PRO A 143 1.23 -6.28 -3.86
CA PRO A 143 1.63 -7.68 -4.07
C PRO A 143 3.14 -7.90 -3.86
N LEU A 144 3.67 -7.77 -2.62
CA LEU A 144 5.08 -8.11 -2.40
C LEU A 144 5.30 -9.61 -2.61
N PRO A 145 6.44 -10.04 -3.19
CA PRO A 145 6.80 -11.44 -3.18
C PRO A 145 6.78 -11.99 -1.75
N LYS A 146 6.21 -13.18 -1.57
CA LYS A 146 6.02 -13.84 -0.27
C LYS A 146 7.24 -13.72 0.66
N GLN A 147 8.43 -14.02 0.15
CA GLN A 147 9.67 -14.00 0.95
C GLN A 147 10.05 -12.59 1.43
N VAL A 148 9.82 -11.58 0.59
CA VAL A 148 10.07 -10.17 0.93
C VAL A 148 9.10 -9.73 2.02
N PHE A 149 7.81 -10.04 1.85
CA PHE A 149 6.79 -9.73 2.86
C PHE A 149 7.09 -10.40 4.21
N LEU A 150 7.36 -11.71 4.23
CA LEU A 150 7.66 -12.44 5.46
C LEU A 150 8.94 -11.92 6.13
N GLY A 151 9.94 -11.51 5.36
CA GLY A 151 11.16 -10.88 5.88
C GLY A 151 10.85 -9.61 6.69
N PHE A 152 10.03 -8.71 6.14
CA PHE A 152 9.60 -7.51 6.86
C PHE A 152 8.65 -7.82 8.03
N ALA A 153 7.68 -8.71 7.82
CA ALA A 153 6.68 -9.05 8.84
C ALA A 153 7.34 -9.65 10.11
N ARG A 154 8.36 -10.50 9.94
CA ARG A 154 9.12 -11.08 11.06
C ARG A 154 9.93 -10.05 11.86
N GLN A 155 10.35 -8.93 11.27
CA GLN A 155 11.03 -7.86 12.00
C GLN A 155 10.09 -7.07 12.92
N ILE A 156 8.80 -7.01 12.55
CA ILE A 156 7.77 -6.30 13.31
C ILE A 156 7.14 -7.22 14.34
N ALA A 157 6.94 -8.50 13.99
CA ALA A 157 6.44 -9.52 14.90
C ALA A 157 7.41 -9.74 16.08
N ALA A 158 6.88 -10.23 17.21
CA ALA A 158 7.75 -10.56 18.34
C ALA A 158 8.65 -11.75 17.97
N PRO A 159 9.90 -11.84 18.46
CA PRO A 159 10.83 -12.92 18.12
C PRO A 159 10.31 -14.35 18.38
N ALA A 160 9.27 -14.50 19.20
CA ALA A 160 8.64 -15.78 19.54
C ALA A 160 7.39 -16.12 18.70
N ASP A 161 7.05 -15.30 17.69
CA ASP A 161 5.81 -15.44 16.92
C ASP A 161 5.97 -16.40 15.72
N ALA A 162 5.76 -17.70 15.94
CA ALA A 162 5.81 -18.72 14.88
C ALA A 162 4.61 -18.69 13.91
N TYR A 163 3.55 -17.91 14.19
CA TYR A 163 2.31 -17.91 13.40
C TYR A 163 2.52 -17.49 11.93
N LEU A 164 3.53 -16.66 11.66
CA LEU A 164 3.90 -16.29 10.29
C LEU A 164 4.46 -17.47 9.51
N ASP A 165 5.14 -18.40 10.18
CA ASP A 165 5.64 -19.62 9.55
C ASP A 165 4.49 -20.59 9.28
N ASP A 166 3.51 -20.69 10.18
CA ASP A 166 2.28 -21.46 9.94
C ASP A 166 1.50 -20.89 8.74
N ILE A 167 1.29 -19.58 8.66
CA ILE A 167 0.65 -18.92 7.51
C ILE A 167 1.46 -19.15 6.23
N SER A 168 2.79 -19.13 6.30
CA SER A 168 3.65 -19.43 5.16
C SER A 168 3.50 -20.88 4.69
N ASN A 169 3.37 -21.84 5.61
CA ASN A 169 3.40 -23.26 5.30
C ASN A 169 2.01 -23.86 5.03
N ALA A 170 0.92 -23.15 5.38
CA ALA A 170 -0.46 -23.60 5.18
C ALA A 170 -0.86 -23.84 3.71
N GLY A 171 -0.12 -23.28 2.74
CA GLY A 171 -0.46 -23.36 1.32
C GLY A 171 -1.72 -22.55 0.97
N GLY A 172 -2.33 -22.83 -0.19
CA GLY A 172 -3.62 -22.25 -0.58
C GLY A 172 -3.67 -20.72 -0.64
N PHE A 173 -2.55 -20.06 -0.91
CA PHE A 173 -2.40 -18.59 -0.90
C PHE A 173 -2.66 -17.92 0.47
N ALA A 174 -2.45 -18.64 1.58
CA ALA A 174 -2.66 -18.10 2.92
C ALA A 174 -1.82 -16.85 3.23
N THR A 175 -0.58 -16.78 2.73
CA THR A 175 0.26 -15.59 2.91
C THR A 175 -0.29 -14.40 2.14
N GLU A 176 -0.75 -14.61 0.92
CA GLU A 176 -1.33 -13.59 0.06
C GLU A 176 -2.65 -13.09 0.64
N ALA A 177 -3.50 -13.97 1.16
CA ALA A 177 -4.72 -13.59 1.88
C ALA A 177 -4.37 -12.70 3.09
N PHE A 178 -3.34 -13.08 3.85
CA PHE A 178 -2.85 -12.28 4.98
C PHE A 178 -2.27 -10.93 4.53
N GLN A 179 -1.53 -10.86 3.41
CA GLN A 179 -1.04 -9.60 2.84
C GLN A 179 -2.18 -8.64 2.48
N HIS A 180 -3.27 -9.14 1.89
CA HIS A 180 -4.44 -8.31 1.57
C HIS A 180 -5.16 -7.86 2.85
N PHE A 181 -5.24 -8.72 3.86
CA PHE A 181 -5.75 -8.35 5.18
C PHE A 181 -4.93 -7.20 5.81
N MET A 182 -3.62 -7.17 5.63
CA MET A 182 -2.80 -6.07 6.16
C MET A 182 -3.18 -4.70 5.56
N VAL A 183 -3.72 -4.65 4.33
CA VAL A 183 -4.24 -3.41 3.75
C VAL A 183 -5.48 -2.92 4.51
N LEU A 184 -6.36 -3.83 4.91
CA LEU A 184 -7.51 -3.53 5.76
C LEU A 184 -7.08 -3.08 7.16
N SER A 185 -6.16 -3.81 7.79
CA SER A 185 -5.67 -3.51 9.13
C SER A 185 -5.01 -2.13 9.23
N GLY A 186 -4.36 -1.68 8.15
CA GLY A 186 -3.79 -0.34 8.05
C GLY A 186 -4.76 0.75 7.56
N HIS A 187 -6.04 0.47 7.34
CA HIS A 187 -6.96 1.45 6.77
C HIS A 187 -7.24 2.61 7.75
N HIS A 188 -7.12 3.85 7.27
CA HIS A 188 -7.45 5.03 8.05
C HIS A 188 -7.83 6.23 7.17
N TYR A 189 -8.94 6.91 7.40
CA TYR A 189 -9.32 8.03 6.53
C TYR A 189 -10.01 9.20 7.24
N SER A 190 -11.13 8.94 7.90
CA SER A 190 -11.99 9.96 8.51
C SER A 190 -11.72 10.14 10.00
N ALA A 191 -11.46 9.05 10.71
CA ALA A 191 -11.29 9.07 12.16
C ALA A 191 -10.05 9.87 12.58
N PRO A 192 -10.02 10.46 13.79
CA PRO A 192 -8.77 10.94 14.39
C PRO A 192 -7.85 9.75 14.71
N ARG A 193 -6.53 9.94 14.57
CA ARG A 193 -5.54 8.86 14.76
C ARG A 193 -5.53 8.35 16.20
N GLU A 194 -5.67 9.26 17.15
CA GLU A 194 -5.77 9.00 18.58
C GLU A 194 -6.94 8.05 18.88
N THR A 195 -8.10 8.33 18.28
CA THR A 195 -9.32 7.54 18.47
C THR A 195 -9.16 6.14 17.88
N VAL A 196 -8.58 6.02 16.68
CA VAL A 196 -8.29 4.71 16.07
C VAL A 196 -7.34 3.90 16.93
N LEU A 197 -6.27 4.53 17.41
CA LEU A 197 -5.30 3.87 18.28
C LEU A 197 -5.93 3.38 19.58
N MET A 198 -6.73 4.22 20.26
CA MET A 198 -7.41 3.82 21.49
C MET A 198 -8.39 2.68 21.26
N THR A 199 -9.16 2.72 20.17
CA THR A 199 -10.05 1.62 19.78
C THR A 199 -9.28 0.32 19.52
N MET A 200 -8.14 0.37 18.81
CA MET A 200 -7.29 -0.82 18.60
C MET A 200 -6.70 -1.33 19.92
N LEU A 201 -6.25 -0.45 20.81
CA LEU A 201 -5.70 -0.82 22.12
C LEU A 201 -6.75 -1.51 23.00
N GLY A 202 -7.95 -0.93 23.13
CA GLY A 202 -9.04 -1.53 23.91
C GLY A 202 -9.49 -2.88 23.34
N SER A 203 -9.63 -2.96 22.01
CA SER A 203 -9.99 -4.20 21.32
C SER A 203 -8.94 -5.30 21.48
N THR A 204 -7.66 -4.98 21.25
CA THR A 204 -6.56 -5.93 21.39
C THR A 204 -6.41 -6.37 22.83
N ARG A 205 -6.50 -5.43 23.79
CA ARG A 205 -6.34 -5.72 25.21
C ARG A 205 -7.43 -6.62 25.79
N ALA A 206 -8.66 -6.52 25.30
CA ALA A 206 -9.74 -7.41 25.67
C ALA A 206 -9.47 -8.88 25.29
N GLU A 207 -8.56 -9.12 24.35
CA GLU A 207 -8.28 -10.44 23.77
C GLU A 207 -6.83 -10.93 23.97
N ASP A 208 -5.91 -10.03 24.29
CA ASP A 208 -4.48 -10.29 24.46
C ASP A 208 -3.87 -9.31 25.46
N CYS A 209 -3.04 -9.82 26.35
CA CYS A 209 -2.25 -9.04 27.29
C CYS A 209 -0.76 -9.37 27.11
N GLY A 210 -0.31 -9.52 25.86
CA GLY A 210 1.00 -10.05 25.51
C GLY A 210 1.57 -9.44 24.22
N PRO A 211 2.14 -10.27 23.31
CA PRO A 211 2.87 -9.78 22.14
C PRO A 211 2.06 -8.91 21.16
N CYS A 212 0.76 -9.17 20.98
CA CYS A 212 -0.05 -8.36 20.06
C CYS A 212 -0.20 -6.94 20.59
N LEU A 213 -0.36 -6.80 21.90
CA LEU A 213 -0.44 -5.51 22.56
C LEU A 213 0.89 -4.72 22.47
N GLU A 214 2.05 -5.40 22.54
CA GLU A 214 3.37 -4.77 22.33
C GLU A 214 3.55 -4.28 20.88
N ILE A 215 3.02 -4.99 19.89
CA ILE A 215 3.05 -4.55 18.49
C ILE A 215 2.26 -3.24 18.34
N VAL A 216 1.07 -3.16 18.92
CA VAL A 216 0.26 -1.92 18.90
C VAL A 216 0.97 -0.80 19.64
N ARG A 217 1.61 -1.07 20.79
CA ARG A 217 2.44 -0.09 21.52
C ARG A 217 3.59 0.43 20.67
N ARG A 218 4.40 -0.45 20.06
CA ARG A 218 5.52 -0.05 19.19
C ARG A 218 5.06 0.79 18.02
N PHE A 219 3.92 0.42 17.43
CA PHE A 219 3.31 1.18 16.36
C PHE A 219 2.92 2.59 16.84
N ALA A 220 2.25 2.72 17.98
CA ALA A 220 1.92 4.01 18.58
C ALA A 220 3.16 4.88 18.82
N LEU A 221 4.21 4.30 19.41
CA LEU A 221 5.45 5.03 19.66
C LEU A 221 6.13 5.48 18.36
N SER A 222 6.10 4.64 17.31
CA SER A 222 6.66 4.99 16.00
C SER A 222 5.91 6.12 15.29
N GLU A 223 4.62 6.30 15.60
CA GLU A 223 3.80 7.40 15.11
C GLU A 223 3.91 8.66 16.00
N GLY A 224 4.75 8.63 17.05
CA GLY A 224 5.04 9.78 17.91
C GLY A 224 4.00 10.03 19.01
N PHE A 225 3.16 9.06 19.34
CA PHE A 225 2.24 9.17 20.48
C PHE A 225 2.98 9.24 21.81
N ASP A 226 2.41 9.97 22.77
CA ASP A 226 2.96 10.13 24.12
C ASP A 226 3.11 8.77 24.83
N PRO A 227 4.32 8.37 25.27
CA PRO A 227 4.55 7.06 25.88
C PRO A 227 3.71 6.81 27.13
N GLN A 228 3.48 7.84 27.96
CA GLN A 228 2.73 7.68 29.21
C GLN A 228 1.25 7.43 28.95
N ARG A 229 0.65 8.16 27.99
CA ARG A 229 -0.72 7.94 27.54
C ARG A 229 -0.95 6.51 27.01
N ILE A 230 0.03 5.97 26.29
CA ILE A 230 -0.03 4.57 25.82
C ILE A 230 0.09 3.60 27.00
N GLU A 231 1.04 3.81 27.91
CA GLU A 231 1.20 2.96 29.09
C GLU A 231 -0.08 2.91 29.94
N ASN A 232 -0.71 4.06 30.17
CA ASN A 232 -1.95 4.14 30.93
C ASN A 232 -3.09 3.36 30.25
N ALA A 233 -3.25 3.49 28.93
CA ALA A 233 -4.20 2.69 28.15
C ALA A 233 -3.89 1.18 28.18
N LEU A 234 -2.61 0.79 28.19
CA LEU A 234 -2.17 -0.61 28.33
C LEU A 234 -2.55 -1.21 29.68
N HIS A 235 -2.68 -0.40 30.72
CA HIS A 235 -3.21 -0.82 32.03
C HIS A 235 -4.73 -0.72 32.13
N GLY A 236 -5.42 -0.35 31.05
CA GLY A 236 -6.88 -0.15 31.03
C GLY A 236 -7.31 1.12 31.76
N ARG A 237 -6.46 2.15 31.74
CA ARG A 237 -6.72 3.45 32.37
C ARG A 237 -6.45 4.59 31.38
N PRO A 238 -7.23 4.75 30.30
CA PRO A 238 -7.02 5.85 29.36
C PRO A 238 -7.09 7.22 30.05
N ASP A 239 -6.31 8.19 29.58
CA ASP A 239 -6.06 9.46 30.29
C ASP A 239 -7.24 10.45 30.28
N SER A 240 -8.15 10.30 29.31
CA SER A 240 -9.24 11.24 29.07
C SER A 240 -10.56 10.51 28.79
N GLU A 241 -11.68 11.19 28.99
CA GLU A 241 -13.00 10.66 28.63
C GLU A 241 -13.11 10.33 27.13
N ALA A 242 -12.44 11.10 26.27
CA ALA A 242 -12.42 10.85 24.83
C ALA A 242 -11.65 9.57 24.50
N ASP A 243 -10.52 9.33 25.18
CA ASP A 243 -9.75 8.09 25.02
C ASP A 243 -10.50 6.89 25.57
N ALA A 244 -11.10 7.03 26.75
CA ALA A 244 -11.93 6.00 27.38
C ALA A 244 -13.09 5.60 26.46
N LEU A 245 -13.80 6.57 25.89
CA LEU A 245 -14.90 6.30 24.96
C LEU A 245 -14.46 5.43 23.77
N ALA A 246 -13.35 5.78 23.13
CA ALA A 246 -12.83 5.04 21.98
C ALA A 246 -12.27 3.66 22.37
N TYR A 247 -11.57 3.60 23.50
CA TYR A 247 -11.00 2.38 24.07
C TYR A 247 -12.10 1.38 24.45
N ASP A 248 -13.09 1.81 25.21
CA ASP A 248 -14.20 0.98 25.68
C ASP A 248 -15.08 0.53 24.51
N PHE A 249 -15.21 1.35 23.46
CA PHE A 249 -15.88 0.94 22.23
C PHE A 249 -15.14 -0.23 21.56
N GLY A 250 -13.80 -0.16 21.47
CA GLY A 250 -12.99 -1.27 20.95
C GLY A 250 -13.09 -2.53 21.81
N ALA A 251 -13.02 -2.37 23.14
CA ALA A 251 -13.09 -3.46 24.09
C ALA A 251 -14.46 -4.16 24.08
N SER A 252 -15.57 -3.41 24.01
CA SER A 252 -16.93 -3.96 23.93
C SER A 252 -17.15 -4.78 22.65
N ILE A 253 -16.65 -4.31 21.51
CA ILE A 253 -16.68 -5.10 20.25
C ILE A 253 -15.91 -6.41 20.40
N ALA A 254 -14.72 -6.37 21.01
CA ALA A 254 -13.90 -7.56 21.21
C ALA A 254 -14.55 -8.56 22.17
N ALA A 255 -15.16 -8.07 23.26
CA ALA A 255 -15.89 -8.88 24.23
C ALA A 255 -17.22 -9.44 23.70
N GLY A 256 -17.72 -8.93 22.57
CA GLY A 256 -19.05 -9.28 22.05
C GLY A 256 -20.20 -8.66 22.83
N ASP A 257 -19.95 -7.56 23.56
CA ASP A 257 -20.99 -6.82 24.28
C ASP A 257 -21.75 -5.92 23.31
N ILE A 258 -22.85 -6.46 22.79
CA ILE A 258 -23.70 -5.80 21.79
C ILE A 258 -24.29 -4.49 22.32
N ALA A 259 -24.70 -4.46 23.59
CA ALA A 259 -25.36 -3.29 24.17
C ALA A 259 -24.37 -2.14 24.37
N ALA A 260 -23.22 -2.42 25.00
CA ALA A 260 -22.18 -1.42 25.22
C ALA A 260 -21.61 -0.90 23.89
N ALA A 261 -21.34 -1.79 22.92
CA ALA A 261 -20.85 -1.39 21.60
C ALA A 261 -21.87 -0.50 20.85
N ALA A 262 -23.17 -0.79 20.97
CA ALA A 262 -24.21 0.03 20.36
C ALA A 262 -24.27 1.44 20.97
N GLU A 263 -24.23 1.53 22.31
CA GLU A 263 -24.28 2.80 23.05
C GLU A 263 -23.03 3.66 22.79
N LEU A 264 -21.83 3.11 23.03
CA LEU A 264 -20.56 3.82 22.86
C LEU A 264 -20.36 4.23 21.39
N GLY A 265 -20.71 3.34 20.46
CA GLY A 265 -20.71 3.65 19.03
C GLY A 265 -21.68 4.77 18.66
N GLY A 266 -22.86 4.83 19.30
CA GLY A 266 -23.82 5.92 19.12
C GLY A 266 -23.27 7.27 19.59
N ARG A 267 -22.54 7.29 20.71
CA ARG A 267 -21.86 8.50 21.22
C ARG A 267 -20.74 8.96 20.28
N LEU A 268 -19.90 8.03 19.79
CA LEU A 268 -18.86 8.33 18.81
C LEU A 268 -19.44 8.86 17.50
N GLU A 269 -20.55 8.28 17.03
CA GLU A 269 -21.25 8.75 15.83
C GLU A 269 -21.86 10.14 16.02
N ALA A 270 -22.42 10.44 17.20
CA ALA A 270 -22.91 11.78 17.52
C ALA A 270 -21.78 12.82 17.53
N GLN A 271 -20.57 12.44 17.98
CA GLN A 271 -19.42 13.34 18.07
C GLN A 271 -18.67 13.53 16.74
N PHE A 272 -18.52 12.46 15.96
CA PHE A 272 -17.62 12.43 14.80
C PHE A 272 -18.30 12.02 13.48
N GLY A 273 -19.55 11.57 13.53
CA GLY A 273 -20.32 11.11 12.38
C GLY A 273 -20.14 9.62 12.05
N ARG A 274 -21.02 9.14 11.15
CA ARG A 274 -21.12 7.72 10.78
C ARG A 274 -19.84 7.15 10.18
N SER A 275 -19.13 7.91 9.35
CA SER A 275 -17.89 7.47 8.72
C SER A 275 -16.82 7.10 9.75
N VAL A 276 -16.69 7.89 10.83
CA VAL A 276 -15.75 7.60 11.91
C VAL A 276 -16.16 6.35 12.68
N ARG A 277 -17.44 6.20 13.05
CA ARG A 277 -17.91 4.96 13.68
C ARG A 277 -17.61 3.72 12.83
N THR A 278 -17.89 3.79 11.53
CA THR A 278 -17.60 2.69 10.60
C THR A 278 -16.11 2.33 10.60
N GLU A 279 -15.25 3.33 10.51
CA GLU A 279 -13.79 3.13 10.50
C GLU A 279 -13.27 2.56 11.83
N LEU A 280 -13.74 3.07 12.97
CA LEU A 280 -13.39 2.52 14.29
C LEU A 280 -13.90 1.08 14.45
N SER A 281 -15.07 0.75 13.88
CA SER A 281 -15.58 -0.62 13.89
C SER A 281 -14.67 -1.56 13.08
N LEU A 282 -14.18 -1.09 11.93
CA LEU A 282 -13.20 -1.84 11.13
C LEU A 282 -11.89 -2.02 11.89
N ALA A 283 -11.37 -0.96 12.52
CA ALA A 283 -10.14 -0.99 13.30
C ALA A 283 -10.23 -2.00 14.46
N ALA A 284 -11.32 -1.97 15.23
CA ALA A 284 -11.58 -2.94 16.29
C ALA A 284 -11.71 -4.37 15.75
N ALA A 285 -12.40 -4.58 14.63
CA ALA A 285 -12.55 -5.91 14.04
C ALA A 285 -11.20 -6.46 13.52
N SER A 286 -10.40 -5.64 12.84
CA SER A 286 -9.12 -6.07 12.26
C SER A 286 -8.05 -6.31 13.32
N SER A 287 -7.98 -5.50 14.38
CA SER A 287 -6.95 -5.67 15.42
C SER A 287 -7.04 -7.02 16.14
N ARG A 288 -8.23 -7.63 16.17
CA ARG A 288 -8.49 -8.94 16.80
C ARG A 288 -8.01 -10.13 15.98
N VAL A 289 -7.79 -9.96 14.67
CA VAL A 289 -7.37 -11.07 13.79
C VAL A 289 -6.05 -11.66 14.24
N PHE A 290 -5.09 -10.82 14.66
CA PHE A 290 -3.78 -11.27 15.12
C PHE A 290 -3.87 -12.14 16.39
N PRO A 291 -4.45 -11.69 17.52
CA PRO A 291 -4.57 -12.52 18.70
C PRO A 291 -5.50 -13.73 18.48
N ALA A 292 -6.54 -13.62 17.65
CA ALA A 292 -7.40 -14.75 17.30
C ALA A 292 -6.65 -15.86 16.54
N ILE A 293 -5.84 -15.51 15.53
CA ILE A 293 -4.99 -16.47 14.81
C ILE A 293 -4.02 -17.15 15.78
N LYS A 294 -3.32 -16.37 16.61
CA LYS A 294 -2.35 -16.93 17.58
C LYS A 294 -3.02 -17.87 18.59
N ARG A 295 -4.21 -17.53 19.10
CA ARG A 295 -4.98 -18.42 19.97
C ARG A 295 -5.39 -19.71 19.23
N GLY A 296 -5.89 -19.59 18.00
CA GLY A 296 -6.28 -20.74 17.18
C GLY A 296 -5.13 -21.69 16.86
N LEU A 297 -3.92 -21.17 16.71
CA LEU A 297 -2.69 -21.94 16.49
C LEU A 297 -2.02 -22.43 17.79
N GLY A 298 -2.60 -22.16 18.96
CA GLY A 298 -2.02 -22.56 20.24
C GLY A 298 -0.75 -21.78 20.65
N GLN A 299 -0.52 -20.62 20.04
CA GLN A 299 0.66 -19.77 20.29
C GLN A 299 0.40 -18.62 21.28
N ALA A 300 -0.76 -18.61 21.92
CA ALA A 300 -1.04 -17.63 22.98
C ALA A 300 -0.14 -17.92 24.18
N SER A 301 0.74 -16.97 24.51
CA SER A 301 1.61 -17.03 25.69
C SER A 301 0.89 -16.53 26.94
N ALA A 302 1.46 -16.85 28.11
CA ALA A 302 0.93 -16.37 29.38
C ALA A 302 0.83 -14.84 29.43
N CYS A 303 -0.26 -14.34 30.01
CA CYS A 303 -0.57 -12.92 30.12
C CYS A 303 0.58 -12.13 30.77
N LYS A 304 1.23 -11.25 30.00
CA LYS A 304 2.26 -10.33 30.49
C LYS A 304 2.14 -9.01 29.75
N ILE A 305 1.50 -8.05 30.41
CA ILE A 305 1.34 -6.69 29.89
C ILE A 305 2.76 -6.14 29.57
N PRO A 306 2.98 -5.60 28.35
CA PRO A 306 4.26 -5.00 28.01
C PRO A 306 4.60 -3.89 29.00
N ARG A 307 5.87 -3.83 29.43
CA ARG A 307 6.36 -2.79 30.35
C ARG A 307 7.32 -1.88 29.62
N THR A 308 7.36 -0.62 30.01
CA THR A 308 8.44 0.30 29.65
C THR A 308 9.76 -0.18 30.25
N GLY A 309 10.76 -0.39 29.41
CA GLY A 309 12.17 -0.49 29.74
C GLY A 309 12.96 0.36 28.76
#